data_AF-A0AA39H9D3-F1
#
_entry.id   AF-A0AA39H9D3-F1
#
_cell.length_a   1.000
_cell.length_b   1.000
_cell.length_c   1.000
_cell.angle_alpha   90.00
_cell.angle_beta   90.00
_cell.angle_gamma   90.00
#
_symmetry.space_group_name_H-M   'P 1'
#
loop_
_entity.id
_entity.type
_entity.pdbx_description
1 polymer ?
#
loop_
_entity_poly.entity_id
_entity_poly.type
_entity_poly.pdbx_seq_one_letter_code
_entity_poly.pdbx_strand_id
1 'polypeptide(L)'
;MLHKSLPFVFFITFAASKDCLQCICELESGCAPIGCNMDQGTLSCGYFQIKLPYYIDCGTPGQQPGESTEAAWKRCADDYSCAVQCVESYINRYAGNCPGKGYCERMSRLHNGGPNGCNTGVIMMLKSVLLALFVAVVVSKDCLRCICEVESGCRAIGCNRDKGSDSCGYYQIKLPYYIDCGTPGKQPGESNETAWRRCANDYNCATQCVNAYIKRYSEKCPGKGSCEKTARLHNGGPNGCNVGGTVGYWQKVQRCCGCN
;
A
#
# COMPACT_ATOMS: atom_id res chain seq x y z
N MET A 1 4.57 -2.50 48.39
CA MET A 1 4.99 -3.42 47.32
C MET A 1 4.43 -2.88 46.01
N LEU A 2 5.32 -2.48 45.11
CA LEU A 2 5.01 -1.89 43.80
C LEU A 2 4.51 -2.96 42.83
N HIS A 3 3.42 -2.71 42.11
CA HIS A 3 3.24 -3.21 40.75
C HIS A 3 2.79 -2.06 39.85
N LYS A 4 3.68 -1.73 38.92
CA LYS A 4 3.58 -0.62 37.97
C LYS A 4 2.51 -0.93 36.93
N SER A 5 1.55 -0.03 36.76
CA SER A 5 0.69 0.04 35.58
C SER A 5 1.56 0.47 34.38
N LEU A 6 1.72 -0.39 33.38
CA LEU A 6 2.30 0.00 32.09
C LEU A 6 1.24 0.78 31.27
N PRO A 7 1.60 1.91 30.63
CA PRO A 7 0.64 2.66 29.83
C PRO A 7 0.42 1.96 28.48
N PHE A 8 -0.85 1.84 28.14
CA PHE A 8 -1.38 1.33 26.88
C PHE A 8 -1.14 2.34 25.75
N VAL A 9 0.11 2.54 25.35
CA VAL A 9 0.47 3.48 24.28
C VAL A 9 1.57 2.86 23.43
N PHE A 10 1.23 2.06 22.39
CA PHE A 10 2.06 1.97 21.17
C PHE A 10 1.50 1.21 19.95
N PHE A 11 0.23 0.80 19.88
CA PHE A 11 -0.25 -0.06 18.76
C PHE A 11 -1.17 0.61 17.72
N ILE A 12 -1.33 1.93 17.72
CA ILE A 12 -2.29 2.63 16.82
C ILE A 12 -1.61 3.31 15.60
N THR A 13 -0.28 3.25 15.44
CA THR A 13 0.42 4.12 14.48
C THR A 13 0.53 3.63 13.04
N PHE A 14 0.23 2.36 12.73
CA PHE A 14 0.52 1.78 11.40
C PHE A 14 -0.70 1.62 10.48
N ALA A 15 -1.91 1.56 11.04
CA ALA A 15 -3.12 1.25 10.28
C ALA A 15 -3.69 2.49 9.56
N ALA A 16 -3.46 3.70 10.09
CA ALA A 16 -3.87 4.97 9.49
C ALA A 16 -2.88 5.50 8.43
N SER A 17 -1.70 4.88 8.32
CA SER A 17 -0.63 5.42 7.46
C SER A 17 -0.81 5.12 5.98
N LYS A 18 -1.30 3.93 5.65
CA LYS A 18 -1.43 3.47 4.26
C LYS A 18 -2.72 3.93 3.56
N ASP A 19 -3.75 4.34 4.31
CA ASP A 19 -4.95 4.96 3.72
C ASP A 19 -4.62 6.37 3.19
N CYS A 20 -3.74 7.09 3.89
CA CYS A 20 -3.30 8.41 3.49
C CYS A 20 -2.46 8.40 2.21
N LEU A 21 -1.52 7.45 2.12
CA LEU A 21 -0.69 7.27 0.93
C LEU A 21 -1.55 7.00 -0.31
N GLN A 22 -2.58 6.16 -0.20
CA GLN A 22 -3.48 5.92 -1.33
C GLN A 22 -4.17 7.21 -1.78
N CYS A 23 -4.73 8.00 -0.86
CA CYS A 23 -5.39 9.25 -1.23
C CYS A 23 -4.44 10.25 -1.90
N ILE A 24 -3.20 10.36 -1.41
CA ILE A 24 -2.19 11.21 -2.05
C ILE A 24 -1.84 10.67 -3.44
N CYS A 25 -1.61 9.37 -3.57
CA CYS A 25 -1.32 8.71 -4.85
C CYS A 25 -2.43 8.98 -5.90
N GLU A 26 -3.69 8.79 -5.52
CA GLU A 26 -4.85 9.06 -6.38
C GLU A 26 -4.95 10.53 -6.78
N LEU A 27 -4.70 11.45 -5.82
CA LEU A 27 -4.75 12.89 -6.09
C LEU A 27 -3.64 13.34 -7.05
N GLU A 28 -2.42 12.83 -6.86
CA GLU A 28 -1.25 13.26 -7.61
C GLU A 28 -1.20 12.66 -9.03
N SER A 29 -1.70 11.43 -9.21
CA SER A 29 -1.52 10.71 -10.47
C SER A 29 -2.65 9.77 -10.88
N GLY A 30 -3.77 9.71 -10.14
CA GLY A 30 -4.73 8.58 -10.28
C GLY A 30 -4.10 7.24 -9.88
N CYS A 31 -3.12 7.33 -8.97
CA CYS A 31 -2.25 6.26 -8.53
C CYS A 31 -1.64 5.40 -9.65
N ALA A 32 -1.03 6.09 -10.62
CA ALA A 32 -0.39 5.49 -11.79
C ALA A 32 1.04 6.05 -12.00
N PRO A 33 1.95 5.28 -12.63
CA PRO A 33 3.29 5.74 -12.96
C PRO A 33 3.23 6.64 -14.21
N ILE A 34 2.85 7.90 -14.02
CA ILE A 34 2.62 8.85 -15.12
C ILE A 34 3.90 9.53 -15.65
N GLY A 35 5.08 9.02 -15.27
CA GLY A 35 6.36 9.64 -15.63
C GLY A 35 6.50 11.04 -15.06
N CYS A 36 7.33 11.86 -15.69
CA CYS A 36 7.65 13.21 -15.20
C CYS A 36 6.89 14.30 -15.94
N ASN A 37 6.23 15.17 -15.18
CA ASN A 37 5.46 16.30 -15.69
C ASN A 37 5.96 17.61 -15.07
N MET A 38 5.82 18.71 -15.81
CA MET A 38 6.14 20.04 -15.31
C MET A 38 5.04 20.51 -14.35
N ASP A 39 5.39 20.75 -13.09
CA ASP A 39 4.53 21.28 -12.04
C ASP A 39 5.21 22.48 -11.36
N GLN A 40 4.53 23.64 -11.40
CA GLN A 40 5.01 24.91 -10.84
C GLN A 40 6.45 25.27 -11.30
N GLY A 41 6.78 25.01 -12.56
CA GLY A 41 8.10 25.32 -13.13
C GLY A 41 9.21 24.32 -12.76
N THR A 42 8.88 23.19 -12.13
CA THR A 42 9.83 22.12 -11.77
C THR A 42 9.28 20.76 -12.17
N LEU A 43 10.15 19.78 -12.44
CA LEU A 43 9.71 18.43 -12.76
C LEU A 43 9.27 17.67 -11.50
N SER A 44 8.10 17.05 -11.58
CA SER A 44 7.52 16.11 -10.62
C SER A 44 7.29 14.76 -11.31
N CYS A 45 7.58 13.63 -10.65
CA CYS A 45 7.53 12.32 -11.31
C CYS A 45 6.66 11.28 -10.58
N GLY A 46 6.06 10.39 -11.37
CA GLY A 46 5.48 9.11 -10.97
C GLY A 46 4.26 9.18 -10.04
N TYR A 47 4.07 8.11 -9.27
CA TYR A 47 2.84 7.86 -8.49
C TYR A 47 2.46 9.01 -7.53
N PHE A 48 3.45 9.66 -6.96
CA PHE A 48 3.28 10.71 -5.95
C PHE A 48 3.84 12.06 -6.40
N GLN A 49 4.08 12.24 -7.71
CA GLN A 49 4.61 13.49 -8.27
C GLN A 49 5.84 14.02 -7.49
N ILE A 50 6.76 13.12 -7.16
CA ILE A 50 7.94 13.40 -6.33
C ILE A 50 8.89 14.31 -7.13
N LYS A 51 9.37 15.39 -6.51
CA LYS A 51 10.42 16.28 -7.07
C LYS A 51 11.82 15.79 -6.68
N LEU A 52 12.83 16.12 -7.49
CA LEU A 52 14.22 15.70 -7.22
C LEU A 52 14.73 16.09 -5.80
N PRO A 53 14.49 17.31 -5.28
CA PRO A 53 14.90 17.65 -3.90
C PRO A 53 14.21 16.80 -2.84
N TYR A 54 12.93 16.45 -3.06
CA TYR A 54 12.18 15.56 -2.17
C TYR A 54 12.84 14.17 -2.12
N TYR A 55 13.24 13.64 -3.27
CA TYR A 55 13.91 12.35 -3.39
C TYR A 55 15.28 12.32 -2.70
N ILE A 56 16.03 13.41 -2.80
CA ILE A 56 17.30 13.57 -2.08
C ILE A 56 17.05 13.53 -0.57
N ASP A 57 16.06 14.29 -0.08
CA ASP A 57 15.76 14.39 1.34
C ASP A 57 15.22 13.09 1.94
N CYS A 58 14.52 12.29 1.15
CA CYS A 58 14.02 10.98 1.58
C CYS A 58 15.11 9.88 1.63
N GLY A 59 16.37 10.23 1.32
CA GLY A 59 17.51 9.32 1.41
C GLY A 59 17.78 8.52 0.15
N THR A 60 17.29 8.98 -1.02
CA THR A 60 17.55 8.39 -2.34
C THR A 60 17.33 6.86 -2.42
N PRO A 61 16.16 6.34 -1.98
CA PRO A 61 15.90 4.91 -1.97
C PRO A 61 16.01 4.31 -3.37
N GLY A 62 16.64 3.15 -3.45
CA GLY A 62 16.79 2.42 -4.72
C GLY A 62 17.88 2.93 -5.65
N GLN A 63 18.63 4.00 -5.30
CA GLN A 63 19.78 4.46 -6.10
C GLN A 63 20.91 3.42 -6.13
N GLN A 64 21.39 3.10 -7.33
CA GLN A 64 22.44 2.11 -7.55
C GLN A 64 23.84 2.76 -7.56
N PRO A 65 24.92 2.02 -7.23
CA PRO A 65 26.28 2.52 -7.35
C PRO A 65 26.60 2.95 -8.79
N GLY A 66 27.08 4.18 -8.96
CA GLY A 66 27.39 4.75 -10.28
C GLY A 66 26.20 5.32 -11.06
N GLU A 67 24.97 5.15 -10.56
CA GLU A 67 23.76 5.77 -11.14
C GLU A 67 23.66 7.24 -10.72
N SER A 68 23.26 8.11 -11.64
CA SER A 68 22.97 9.51 -11.29
C SER A 68 21.72 9.59 -10.41
N THR A 69 21.72 10.52 -9.45
CA THR A 69 20.56 10.72 -8.57
C THR A 69 19.30 11.08 -9.35
N GLU A 70 19.43 11.77 -10.49
CA GLU A 70 18.28 12.09 -11.34
C GLU A 70 17.68 10.84 -12.02
N ALA A 71 18.50 9.92 -12.51
CA ALA A 71 18.01 8.67 -13.10
C ALA A 71 17.35 7.78 -12.03
N ALA A 72 18.01 7.67 -10.87
CA ALA A 72 17.49 6.93 -9.73
C ALA A 72 16.15 7.49 -9.24
N TRP A 73 16.04 8.82 -9.14
CA TRP A 73 14.81 9.51 -8.77
C TRP A 73 13.65 9.18 -9.71
N LYS A 74 13.84 9.34 -11.02
CA LYS A 74 12.79 9.08 -12.01
C LYS A 74 12.32 7.64 -11.95
N ARG A 75 13.26 6.69 -11.89
CA ARG A 75 12.98 5.26 -11.77
C ARG A 75 12.26 4.92 -10.46
N CYS A 76 12.70 5.50 -9.33
CA CYS A 76 12.07 5.29 -8.03
C CYS A 76 10.66 5.88 -7.98
N ALA A 77 10.45 7.05 -8.58
CA ALA A 77 9.15 7.71 -8.60
C ALA A 77 8.09 6.90 -9.38
N ASP A 78 8.50 6.23 -10.46
CA ASP A 78 7.66 5.32 -11.26
C ASP A 78 7.60 3.87 -10.72
N ASP A 79 8.30 3.55 -9.62
CA ASP A 79 8.15 2.30 -8.89
C ASP A 79 7.35 2.55 -7.61
N TYR A 80 6.16 1.95 -7.49
CA TYR A 80 5.25 2.25 -6.38
C TYR A 80 5.87 2.00 -5.00
N SER A 81 6.63 0.91 -4.86
CA SER A 81 7.25 0.53 -3.58
C SER A 81 8.35 1.51 -3.19
N CYS A 82 9.21 1.87 -4.14
CA CYS A 82 10.27 2.84 -3.94
C CYS A 82 9.72 4.24 -3.64
N ALA A 83 8.68 4.66 -4.38
CA ALA A 83 8.02 5.94 -4.16
C ALA A 83 7.36 6.02 -2.77
N VAL A 84 6.68 4.95 -2.32
CA VAL A 84 6.14 4.86 -0.95
C VAL A 84 7.25 4.96 0.10
N GLN A 85 8.34 4.20 -0.06
CA GLN A 85 9.49 4.27 0.84
C GLN A 85 10.06 5.69 0.93
N CYS A 86 10.16 6.38 -0.21
CA CYS A 86 10.61 7.77 -0.26
C CYS A 86 9.64 8.70 0.48
N VAL A 87 8.33 8.59 0.22
CA VAL A 87 7.33 9.43 0.90
C VAL A 87 7.40 9.21 2.41
N GLU A 88 7.34 7.98 2.89
CA GLU A 88 7.43 7.67 4.32
C GLU A 88 8.72 8.19 4.97
N SER A 89 9.88 8.01 4.32
CA SER A 89 11.16 8.49 4.83
C SER A 89 11.21 10.02 4.92
N TYR A 90 10.68 10.71 3.92
CA TYR A 90 10.56 12.17 3.94
C TYR A 90 9.65 12.68 5.06
N ILE A 91 8.47 12.08 5.22
CA ILE A 91 7.53 12.44 6.29
C ILE A 91 8.16 12.21 7.65
N ASN A 92 8.86 11.10 7.85
CA ASN A 92 9.55 10.79 9.10
C ASN A 92 10.66 11.80 9.38
N ARG A 93 11.46 12.17 8.37
CA ARG A 93 12.52 13.18 8.49
C ARG A 93 11.98 14.53 8.96
N TYR A 94 10.82 14.96 8.45
CA TYR A 94 10.24 16.27 8.75
C TYR A 94 9.09 16.25 9.75
N ALA A 95 8.85 15.12 10.42
CA ALA A 95 7.72 14.97 11.33
C ALA A 95 7.71 16.00 12.47
N GLY A 96 8.89 16.41 12.95
CA GLY A 96 9.05 17.45 13.97
C GLY A 96 8.55 18.84 13.57
N ASN A 97 8.46 19.13 12.26
CA ASN A 97 8.02 20.42 11.74
C ASN A 97 6.49 20.56 11.72
N CYS A 98 5.77 19.52 12.14
CA CYS A 98 4.31 19.43 12.13
C CYS A 98 3.75 19.00 13.49
N PRO A 99 4.01 19.76 14.58
CA PRO A 99 3.54 19.40 15.91
C PRO A 99 2.00 19.42 15.98
N GLY A 100 1.43 18.50 16.77
CA GLY A 100 -0.01 18.45 17.03
C GLY A 100 -0.90 17.99 15.86
N LYS A 101 -0.31 17.65 14.69
CA LYS A 101 -1.05 17.12 13.54
C LYS A 101 -1.12 15.60 13.56
N GLY A 102 -2.31 15.06 13.23
CA GLY A 102 -2.50 13.63 13.00
C GLY A 102 -1.66 13.12 11.82
N TYR A 103 -1.43 11.81 11.75
CA TYR A 103 -0.50 11.22 10.77
C TYR A 103 -0.83 11.63 9.32
N CYS A 104 -2.09 11.48 8.91
CA CYS A 104 -2.44 11.77 7.52
C CYS A 104 -2.41 13.27 7.21
N GLU A 105 -2.95 14.12 8.09
CA GLU A 105 -2.87 15.57 7.92
C GLU A 105 -1.40 16.05 7.82
N ARG A 106 -0.52 15.51 8.66
CA ARG A 106 0.92 15.76 8.61
C ARG A 106 1.50 15.33 7.26
N MET A 107 1.23 14.10 6.85
CA MET A 107 1.74 13.54 5.61
C MET A 107 1.30 14.37 4.40
N SER A 108 0.01 14.70 4.27
CA SER A 108 -0.49 15.53 3.17
C SER A 108 0.13 16.93 3.15
N ARG A 109 0.28 17.56 4.33
CA ARG A 109 0.87 18.90 4.45
C ARG A 109 2.35 18.90 4.06
N LEU A 110 3.14 17.96 4.57
CA LEU A 110 4.57 17.87 4.26
C LEU A 110 4.81 17.41 2.81
N HIS A 111 3.96 16.54 2.28
CA HIS A 111 4.08 16.10 0.89
C HIS A 111 3.85 17.26 -0.08
N ASN A 112 2.74 17.98 0.07
CA ASN A 112 2.40 19.10 -0.81
C ASN A 112 3.21 20.38 -0.51
N GLY A 113 3.58 20.61 0.75
CA GLY A 113 4.19 21.87 1.23
C GLY A 113 5.67 21.79 1.58
N GLY A 114 6.30 20.64 1.40
CA GLY A 114 7.70 20.40 1.76
C GLY A 114 7.94 20.48 3.28
N PRO A 115 9.18 20.75 3.73
CA PRO A 115 9.57 20.64 5.14
C PRO A 115 8.79 21.57 6.08
N ASN A 116 8.26 22.67 5.54
CA ASN A 116 7.51 23.69 6.28
C ASN A 116 6.01 23.65 5.99
N GLY A 117 5.49 22.60 5.34
CA GLY A 117 4.11 22.51 4.89
C GLY A 117 3.04 22.64 5.98
N CYS A 118 3.39 22.45 7.25
CA CYS A 118 2.50 22.69 8.38
C CYS A 118 2.47 24.12 8.89
N ASN A 119 3.44 24.95 8.48
CA ASN A 119 3.62 26.34 8.94
C ASN A 119 3.30 27.36 7.84
N THR A 120 3.16 26.93 6.58
CA THR A 120 2.71 27.78 5.48
C THR A 120 1.22 28.10 5.61
N GLY A 121 0.91 29.35 5.95
CA GLY A 121 -0.47 29.84 6.07
C GLY A 121 -1.21 29.84 4.74
N VAL A 122 -2.35 29.12 4.69
CA VAL A 122 -3.60 29.29 3.91
C VAL A 122 -3.52 29.51 2.37
N ILE A 123 -2.42 29.92 1.76
CA ILE A 123 -2.37 30.30 0.34
C ILE A 123 -2.35 29.08 -0.62
N MET A 124 -2.06 27.87 -0.12
CA MET A 124 -2.26 26.60 -0.85
C MET A 124 -3.55 25.85 -0.50
N MET A 125 -4.46 26.45 0.28
CA MET A 125 -5.66 25.76 0.78
C MET A 125 -6.76 25.49 -0.26
N LEU A 126 -6.66 25.99 -1.50
CA LEU A 126 -7.65 25.66 -2.53
C LEU A 126 -7.61 24.19 -2.94
N LYS A 127 -6.42 23.54 -2.96
CA LYS A 127 -6.31 22.08 -3.11
C LYS A 127 -6.57 21.33 -1.78
N SER A 128 -6.21 21.94 -0.64
CA SER A 128 -6.27 21.27 0.68
C SER A 128 -7.67 21.25 1.32
N VAL A 129 -8.55 22.22 1.04
CA VAL A 129 -9.93 22.25 1.57
C VAL A 129 -10.83 21.27 0.85
N LEU A 130 -10.64 21.10 -0.47
CA LEU A 130 -11.26 20.01 -1.24
C LEU A 130 -10.81 18.63 -0.74
N LEU A 131 -9.55 18.48 -0.35
CA LEU A 131 -9.01 17.24 0.25
C LEU A 131 -9.61 16.97 1.65
N ALA A 132 -9.76 17.98 2.51
CA ALA A 132 -10.33 17.81 3.85
C ALA A 132 -11.82 17.42 3.86
N LEU A 133 -12.60 17.94 2.90
CA LEU A 133 -14.01 17.56 2.72
C LEU A 133 -14.17 16.16 2.09
N PHE A 134 -13.19 15.70 1.30
CA PHE A 134 -13.14 14.31 0.81
C PHE A 134 -12.70 13.31 1.91
N VAL A 135 -11.73 13.69 2.74
CA VAL A 135 -11.19 12.83 3.82
C VAL A 135 -12.22 12.54 4.91
N ALA A 136 -13.19 13.42 5.16
CA ALA A 136 -14.25 13.16 6.14
C ALA A 136 -15.34 12.20 5.63
N VAL A 137 -15.46 12.00 4.31
CA VAL A 137 -16.50 11.15 3.68
C VAL A 137 -15.93 9.82 3.16
N VAL A 138 -14.60 9.72 2.95
CA VAL A 138 -13.96 8.55 2.33
C VAL A 138 -12.70 8.13 3.12
N VAL A 139 -12.87 7.53 4.31
CA VAL A 139 -11.84 6.65 4.89
C VAL A 139 -12.38 5.22 4.93
N SER A 140 -12.74 4.70 3.77
CA SER A 140 -12.80 3.25 3.59
C SER A 140 -11.44 2.77 3.12
N LYS A 141 -10.79 1.85 3.84
CA LYS A 141 -9.54 1.25 3.34
C LYS A 141 -9.86 0.42 2.10
N ASP A 142 -8.96 0.47 1.10
CA ASP A 142 -9.10 -0.40 -0.06
C ASP A 142 -9.13 -1.89 0.36
N CYS A 143 -9.86 -2.71 -0.38
CA CYS A 143 -10.13 -4.09 -0.04
C CYS A 143 -8.85 -4.91 0.12
N LEU A 144 -7.93 -4.78 -0.85
CA LEU A 144 -6.67 -5.51 -0.86
C LEU A 144 -5.80 -5.13 0.32
N ARG A 145 -5.83 -3.85 0.71
CA ARG A 145 -5.12 -3.37 1.89
C ARG A 145 -5.56 -4.12 3.15
N CYS A 146 -6.85 -4.35 3.31
CA CYS A 146 -7.38 -5.08 4.46
C CYS A 146 -7.18 -6.57 4.40
N ILE A 147 -7.25 -7.18 3.22
CA ILE A 147 -6.84 -8.58 3.04
C ILE A 147 -5.38 -8.73 3.48
N CYS A 148 -4.48 -7.86 3.01
CA CYS A 148 -3.06 -7.85 3.40
C CYS A 148 -2.86 -7.73 4.92
N GLU A 149 -3.60 -6.84 5.59
CA GLU A 149 -3.57 -6.67 7.04
C GLU A 149 -4.08 -7.93 7.79
N VAL A 150 -5.19 -8.52 7.33
CA VAL A 150 -5.75 -9.74 7.93
C VAL A 150 -4.80 -10.93 7.77
N GLU A 151 -4.10 -11.04 6.64
CA GLU A 151 -3.20 -12.17 6.35
C GLU A 151 -1.84 -12.07 7.05
N SER A 152 -1.26 -10.87 7.17
CA SER A 152 0.14 -10.73 7.63
C SER A 152 0.44 -9.48 8.48
N GLY A 153 -0.57 -8.68 8.81
CA GLY A 153 -0.35 -7.29 9.23
C GLY A 153 0.32 -6.48 8.12
N CYS A 154 0.08 -6.89 6.87
CA CYS A 154 0.65 -6.40 5.64
C CYS A 154 2.18 -6.23 5.65
N ARG A 155 2.86 -7.33 5.97
CA ARG A 155 4.33 -7.46 6.00
C ARG A 155 4.77 -8.73 5.25
N ALA A 156 5.99 -8.72 4.74
CA ALA A 156 6.63 -9.92 4.19
C ALA A 156 7.05 -10.88 5.32
N ILE A 157 6.13 -11.75 5.75
CA ILE A 157 6.34 -12.66 6.90
C ILE A 157 6.93 -14.02 6.50
N GLY A 158 7.48 -14.16 5.29
CA GLY A 158 7.99 -15.43 4.80
C GLY A 158 6.86 -16.46 4.61
N CYS A 159 7.19 -17.74 4.69
CA CYS A 159 6.24 -18.82 4.48
C CYS A 159 5.91 -19.53 5.79
N ASN A 160 4.62 -19.69 6.07
CA ASN A 160 4.11 -20.38 7.24
C ASN A 160 3.30 -21.61 6.81
N ARG A 161 3.46 -22.71 7.54
CA ARG A 161 2.72 -23.94 7.26
C ARG A 161 1.29 -23.79 7.79
N ASP A 162 0.31 -23.84 6.88
CA ASP A 162 -1.11 -23.74 7.18
C ASP A 162 -1.91 -24.88 6.52
N LYS A 163 -2.62 -25.66 7.33
CA LYS A 163 -3.49 -26.78 6.87
C LYS A 163 -2.81 -27.72 5.85
N GLY A 164 -1.54 -28.05 6.09
CA GLY A 164 -0.80 -29.04 5.30
C GLY A 164 -0.04 -28.47 4.09
N SER A 165 -0.11 -27.16 3.80
CA SER A 165 0.69 -26.50 2.76
C SER A 165 1.22 -25.13 3.22
N ASP A 166 2.31 -24.69 2.60
CA ASP A 166 2.89 -23.38 2.90
C ASP A 166 2.05 -22.25 2.30
N SER A 167 1.87 -21.18 3.06
CA SER A 167 1.31 -19.89 2.63
C SER A 167 2.36 -18.80 2.83
N CYS A 168 2.58 -17.95 1.84
CA CYS A 168 3.73 -17.03 1.85
C CYS A 168 3.36 -15.55 1.77
N GLY A 169 4.15 -14.73 2.47
CA GLY A 169 4.29 -13.29 2.29
C GLY A 169 3.03 -12.47 2.61
N TYR A 170 2.89 -11.33 1.92
CA TYR A 170 1.94 -10.26 2.26
C TYR A 170 0.49 -10.72 2.36
N TYR A 171 0.07 -11.60 1.44
CA TYR A 171 -1.30 -12.08 1.34
C TYR A 171 -1.43 -13.57 1.67
N GLN A 172 -0.38 -14.19 2.24
CA GLN A 172 -0.35 -15.64 2.54
C GLN A 172 -0.77 -16.48 1.31
N ILE A 173 -0.19 -16.16 0.15
CA ILE A 173 -0.48 -16.82 -1.13
C ILE A 173 0.08 -18.24 -1.08
N LYS A 174 -0.72 -19.24 -1.49
CA LYS A 174 -0.27 -20.65 -1.65
C LYS A 174 0.25 -20.89 -3.08
N LEU A 175 1.11 -21.88 -3.26
CA LEU A 175 1.69 -22.20 -4.58
C LEU A 175 0.64 -22.41 -5.70
N PRO A 176 -0.46 -23.18 -5.50
CA PRO A 176 -1.49 -23.32 -6.55
C PRO A 176 -2.17 -22.00 -6.91
N TYR A 177 -2.38 -21.12 -5.92
CA TYR A 177 -2.92 -19.78 -6.15
C TYR A 177 -1.99 -18.97 -7.06
N TYR A 178 -0.68 -19.03 -6.80
CA TYR A 178 0.33 -18.34 -7.61
C TYR A 178 0.40 -18.86 -9.05
N ILE A 179 0.28 -20.18 -9.23
CA ILE A 179 0.19 -20.77 -10.57
C ILE A 179 -1.06 -20.24 -11.29
N ASP A 180 -2.18 -20.19 -10.58
CA ASP A 180 -3.44 -19.76 -11.17
C ASP A 180 -3.52 -18.27 -11.50
N CYS A 181 -2.75 -17.43 -10.80
CA CYS A 181 -2.63 -16.01 -11.10
C CYS A 181 -1.67 -15.69 -12.26
N GLY A 182 -1.12 -16.71 -12.93
CA GLY A 182 -0.26 -16.55 -14.11
C GLY A 182 1.23 -16.45 -13.80
N THR A 183 1.65 -16.82 -12.58
CA THR A 183 3.07 -16.83 -12.15
C THR A 183 3.84 -15.50 -12.38
N PRO A 184 3.29 -14.35 -11.93
CA PRO A 184 3.93 -13.05 -12.14
C PRO A 184 5.34 -13.01 -11.55
N GLY A 185 6.26 -12.34 -12.25
CA GLY A 185 7.64 -12.18 -11.81
C GLY A 185 8.53 -13.43 -11.95
N LYS A 186 8.01 -14.56 -12.44
CA LYS A 186 8.80 -15.77 -12.73
C LYS A 186 9.83 -15.54 -13.84
N GLN A 187 11.07 -15.96 -13.60
CA GLN A 187 12.17 -15.85 -14.56
C GLN A 187 12.30 -17.11 -15.44
N PRO A 188 12.89 -17.01 -16.65
CA PRO A 188 13.18 -18.18 -17.49
C PRO A 188 14.05 -19.21 -16.74
N GLY A 189 13.64 -20.47 -16.75
CA GLY A 189 14.32 -21.56 -16.05
C GLY A 189 14.07 -21.63 -14.53
N GLU A 190 13.37 -20.66 -13.94
CA GLU A 190 13.03 -20.67 -12.51
C GLU A 190 11.88 -21.66 -12.23
N SER A 191 11.92 -22.35 -11.10
CA SER A 191 10.80 -23.19 -10.66
C SER A 191 9.62 -22.32 -10.21
N ASN A 192 8.39 -22.86 -10.28
CA ASN A 192 7.23 -22.14 -9.76
C ASN A 192 7.35 -21.90 -8.24
N GLU A 193 7.99 -22.80 -7.51
CA GLU A 193 8.14 -22.68 -6.06
C GLU A 193 9.09 -21.54 -5.67
N THR A 194 10.24 -21.43 -6.34
CA THR A 194 11.18 -20.33 -6.11
C THR A 194 10.54 -18.99 -6.48
N ALA A 195 9.93 -18.91 -7.67
CA ALA A 195 9.28 -17.70 -8.15
C ALA A 195 8.13 -17.26 -7.23
N TRP A 196 7.30 -18.21 -6.79
CA TRP A 196 6.20 -17.98 -5.85
C TRP A 196 6.68 -17.39 -4.52
N ARG A 197 7.68 -18.00 -3.87
CA ARG A 197 8.18 -17.54 -2.57
C ARG A 197 8.75 -16.11 -2.67
N ARG A 198 9.46 -15.80 -3.76
CA ARG A 198 9.96 -14.45 -4.04
C ARG A 198 8.82 -13.47 -4.30
N CYS A 199 7.90 -13.82 -5.20
CA CYS A 199 6.77 -12.97 -5.56
C CYS A 199 5.85 -12.69 -4.37
N ALA A 200 5.54 -13.69 -3.55
CA ALA A 200 4.67 -13.53 -2.39
C ALA A 200 5.24 -12.57 -1.34
N ASN A 201 6.57 -12.51 -1.22
CA ASN A 201 7.28 -11.58 -0.33
C ASN A 201 7.61 -10.22 -0.99
N ASP A 202 7.23 -10.02 -2.25
CA ASP A 202 7.27 -8.73 -2.93
C ASP A 202 5.84 -8.16 -3.01
N TYR A 203 5.63 -6.96 -2.47
CA TYR A 203 4.27 -6.42 -2.33
C TYR A 203 3.58 -6.23 -3.68
N ASN A 204 4.31 -5.76 -4.70
CA ASN A 204 3.76 -5.47 -6.02
C ASN A 204 3.43 -6.75 -6.76
N CYS A 205 4.36 -7.71 -6.76
CA CYS A 205 4.16 -9.00 -7.39
C CYS A 205 3.00 -9.77 -6.74
N ALA A 206 2.94 -9.79 -5.41
CA ALA A 206 1.85 -10.43 -4.68
C ALA A 206 0.50 -9.77 -4.96
N THR A 207 0.45 -8.43 -5.03
CA THR A 207 -0.77 -7.68 -5.38
C THR A 207 -1.22 -7.96 -6.82
N GLN A 208 -0.29 -7.98 -7.78
CA GLN A 208 -0.58 -8.38 -9.17
C GLN A 208 -1.15 -9.80 -9.23
N CYS A 209 -0.57 -10.73 -8.46
CA CYS A 209 -1.07 -12.09 -8.36
C CYS A 209 -2.50 -12.15 -7.80
N VAL A 210 -2.80 -11.44 -6.71
CA VAL A 210 -4.16 -11.41 -6.16
C VAL A 210 -5.14 -10.86 -7.20
N ASN A 211 -4.82 -9.72 -7.82
CA ASN A 211 -5.68 -9.12 -8.85
C ASN A 211 -5.94 -10.05 -10.04
N ALA A 212 -4.91 -10.72 -10.56
CA ALA A 212 -5.06 -11.67 -11.67
C ALA A 212 -5.91 -12.88 -11.27
N TYR A 213 -5.74 -13.40 -10.05
CA TYR A 213 -6.54 -14.51 -9.53
C TYR A 213 -8.01 -14.13 -9.35
N ILE A 214 -8.27 -12.97 -8.75
CA ILE A 214 -9.63 -12.45 -8.58
C ILE A 214 -10.28 -12.23 -9.95
N LYS A 215 -9.57 -11.60 -10.90
CA LYS A 215 -10.07 -11.44 -12.28
C LYS A 215 -10.48 -12.77 -12.89
N ARG A 216 -9.61 -13.79 -12.79
CA ARG A 216 -9.85 -15.14 -13.33
C ARG A 216 -11.09 -15.83 -12.75
N TYR A 217 -11.39 -15.62 -11.46
CA TYR A 217 -12.47 -16.33 -10.78
C TYR A 217 -13.68 -15.46 -10.39
N SER A 218 -13.65 -14.17 -10.73
CA SER A 218 -14.65 -13.18 -10.33
C SER A 218 -16.08 -13.53 -10.76
N GLU A 219 -16.24 -14.22 -11.89
CA GLU A 219 -17.53 -14.65 -12.44
C GLU A 219 -18.18 -15.77 -11.61
N LYS A 220 -17.39 -16.55 -10.86
CA LYS A 220 -17.88 -17.60 -9.95
C LYS A 220 -18.47 -17.05 -8.64
N CYS A 221 -18.52 -15.73 -8.52
CA CYS A 221 -19.02 -15.00 -7.37
C CYS A 221 -20.07 -13.95 -7.78
N PRO A 222 -21.20 -14.36 -8.38
CA PRO A 222 -22.24 -13.42 -8.80
C PRO A 222 -22.95 -12.78 -7.59
N GLY A 223 -23.46 -11.56 -7.76
CA GLY A 223 -24.30 -10.89 -6.76
C GLY A 223 -23.58 -10.39 -5.50
N LYS A 224 -22.24 -10.47 -5.45
CA LYS A 224 -21.42 -9.95 -4.34
C LYS A 224 -20.71 -8.67 -4.73
N GLY A 225 -20.60 -7.74 -3.78
CA GLY A 225 -19.81 -6.52 -3.95
C GLY A 225 -18.33 -6.84 -4.21
N SER A 226 -17.62 -5.91 -4.84
CA SER A 226 -16.23 -6.12 -5.28
C SER A 226 -15.34 -6.61 -4.13
N CYS A 227 -15.42 -5.99 -2.95
CA CYS A 227 -14.56 -6.39 -1.84
C CYS A 227 -14.95 -7.73 -1.20
N GLU A 228 -16.25 -8.01 -1.02
CA GLU A 228 -16.69 -9.32 -0.53
C GLU A 228 -16.20 -10.43 -1.48
N LYS A 229 -16.32 -10.20 -2.79
CA LYS A 229 -15.82 -11.12 -3.81
C LYS A 229 -14.32 -11.36 -3.66
N THR A 230 -13.52 -10.30 -3.61
CA THR A 230 -12.06 -10.38 -3.47
C THR A 230 -11.68 -11.15 -2.20
N ALA A 231 -12.27 -10.80 -1.05
CA ALA A 231 -11.96 -11.45 0.23
C ALA A 231 -12.33 -12.94 0.24
N ARG A 232 -13.52 -13.28 -0.27
CA ARG A 232 -14.02 -14.66 -0.22
C ARG A 232 -13.32 -15.57 -1.21
N LEU A 233 -12.98 -15.07 -2.40
CA LEU A 233 -12.16 -15.81 -3.38
C LEU A 233 -10.71 -15.96 -2.89
N HIS A 234 -10.13 -14.93 -2.26
CA HIS A 234 -8.80 -15.01 -1.67
C HIS A 234 -8.71 -16.10 -0.61
N ASN A 235 -9.66 -16.12 0.32
CA ASN A 235 -9.66 -17.08 1.43
C ASN A 235 -10.11 -18.50 1.03
N GLY A 236 -11.08 -18.62 0.12
CA GLY A 236 -11.72 -19.89 -0.22
C GLY A 236 -11.36 -20.47 -1.58
N GLY A 237 -10.49 -19.81 -2.34
CA GLY A 237 -10.13 -20.22 -3.69
C GLY A 237 -11.26 -19.99 -4.72
N PRO A 238 -11.26 -20.73 -5.86
CA PRO A 238 -12.10 -20.41 -7.02
C PRO A 238 -13.61 -20.46 -6.76
N ASN A 239 -14.03 -21.17 -5.72
CA ASN A 239 -15.43 -21.30 -5.32
C ASN A 239 -15.73 -20.64 -3.96
N GLY A 240 -14.82 -19.79 -3.46
CA GLY A 240 -14.85 -19.28 -2.09
C GLY A 240 -16.13 -18.52 -1.73
N CYS A 241 -16.79 -17.86 -2.71
CA CYS A 241 -18.06 -17.16 -2.49
C CYS A 241 -19.26 -18.08 -2.22
N ASN A 242 -19.16 -19.37 -2.53
CA ASN A 242 -20.22 -20.35 -2.31
C ASN A 242 -19.95 -21.22 -1.08
N VAL A 243 -18.86 -20.97 -0.37
CA VAL A 243 -18.46 -21.71 0.85
C VAL A 243 -18.80 -20.87 2.08
N GLY A 244 -19.66 -21.39 2.97
CA GLY A 244 -20.05 -20.70 4.21
C GLY A 244 -18.87 -20.35 5.13
N GLY A 245 -17.81 -21.17 5.11
CA GLY A 245 -16.60 -20.95 5.90
C GLY A 245 -15.84 -19.65 5.60
N THR A 246 -16.04 -19.02 4.44
CA THR A 246 -15.37 -17.76 4.07
C THR A 246 -16.12 -16.52 4.59
N VAL A 247 -17.34 -16.66 5.11
CA VAL A 247 -18.13 -15.53 5.62
C VAL A 247 -17.45 -14.88 6.82
N GLY A 248 -16.92 -15.67 7.75
CA GLY A 248 -16.19 -15.13 8.90
C GLY A 248 -14.90 -14.41 8.51
N TYR A 249 -14.24 -14.84 7.43
CA TYR A 249 -13.10 -14.12 6.87
C TYR A 249 -13.52 -12.79 6.26
N TRP A 250 -14.58 -12.80 5.45
CA TRP A 250 -15.16 -11.57 4.88
C TRP A 250 -15.48 -10.54 5.98
N GLN A 251 -16.15 -10.95 7.06
CA GLN A 251 -16.46 -10.04 8.17
C GLN A 251 -15.22 -9.42 8.84
N LYS A 252 -14.07 -10.13 8.86
CA LYS A 252 -12.79 -9.56 9.33
C LYS A 252 -12.29 -8.47 8.37
N VAL A 253 -12.30 -8.76 7.07
CA VAL A 253 -11.90 -7.79 6.03
C VAL A 253 -12.83 -6.58 6.02
N GLN A 254 -14.15 -6.80 6.05
CA GLN A 254 -15.18 -5.76 6.08
C GLN A 254 -14.97 -4.78 7.24
N ARG A 255 -14.74 -5.30 8.45
CA ARG A 255 -14.43 -4.48 9.64
C ARG A 255 -13.14 -3.69 9.50
N CYS A 256 -12.13 -4.22 8.81
CA CYS A 256 -10.92 -3.48 8.53
C CYS A 256 -11.17 -2.35 7.53
N CYS A 257 -11.96 -2.59 6.49
CA CYS A 257 -12.16 -1.63 5.41
C CYS A 257 -13.11 -0.49 5.78
N GLY A 258 -13.96 -0.66 6.79
CA GLY A 258 -15.11 0.23 7.00
C GLY A 258 -16.10 0.20 5.82
N CYS A 259 -16.03 -0.83 4.96
CA CYS A 259 -16.96 -1.03 3.86
C CYS A 259 -18.27 -1.60 4.41
N ASN A 260 -19.24 -0.73 4.71
CA ASN A 260 -20.62 -1.17 4.97
C ASN A 260 -21.32 -1.55 3.68
#